data_AF-A0A922LQS4-F1
#
_entry.id   AF-A0A922LQS4-F1
#
_cell.length_a   1.000
_cell.length_b   1.000
_cell.length_c   1.000
_cell.angle_alpha   90.00
_cell.angle_beta   90.00
_cell.angle_gamma   90.00
#
_symmetry.space_group_name_H-M   'P 1'
#
loop_
_entity.id
_entity.type
_entity.pdbx_description
1 polymer ?
#
loop_
_entity_poly.entity_id
_entity_poly.type
_entity_poly.pdbx_seq_one_letter_code
_entity_poly.pdbx_strand_id
1 'polypeptide(L)'
;MAMCSRDKLYYRATILEFLGDVSCVVNFDMYDTTDVCQLCHLKPVTTVTPIVKKKKHDTKSRAIEKKKIKKQRLLQREVEIESFCEKEKNRWLNFSKKMIKTGKTKKSIFASPEALDGRVGVGTCGIGGKPMTKFTVLNNSSKKQ
;
A
#
# COMPACT_ATOMS: atom_id res chain seq x y z
N MET A 1 5.39 -21.69 36.88
CA MET A 1 6.07 -21.24 35.65
C MET A 1 7.17 -22.23 35.33
N ALA A 2 7.34 -22.59 34.08
CA ALA A 2 8.35 -23.55 33.62
C ALA A 2 9.29 -22.89 32.60
N MET A 3 10.54 -23.34 32.55
CA MET A 3 11.51 -22.87 31.57
C MET A 3 11.28 -23.57 30.23
N CYS A 4 11.10 -22.79 29.15
CA CYS A 4 11.01 -23.32 27.78
C CYS A 4 12.41 -23.69 27.26
N SER A 5 12.50 -24.87 26.64
CA SER A 5 13.75 -25.41 26.10
C SER A 5 14.35 -24.55 24.97
N ARG A 6 13.51 -23.93 24.14
CA ARG A 6 13.90 -23.16 22.94
C ARG A 6 14.67 -21.87 23.24
N ASP A 7 14.24 -21.13 24.25
CA ASP A 7 14.64 -19.75 24.50
C ASP A 7 15.08 -19.52 25.95
N LYS A 8 15.06 -20.56 26.79
CA LYS A 8 15.47 -20.53 28.22
C LYS A 8 14.74 -19.48 29.05
N LEU A 9 13.56 -19.05 28.58
CA LEU A 9 12.67 -18.12 29.26
C LEU A 9 11.60 -18.88 30.05
N TYR A 10 11.04 -18.22 31.06
CA TYR A 10 10.03 -18.79 31.92
C TYR A 10 8.64 -18.37 31.45
N TYR A 11 7.79 -19.35 31.19
CA TYR A 11 6.41 -19.14 30.81
C TYR A 11 5.45 -19.74 31.82
N ARG A 12 4.21 -19.26 31.78
CA ARG A 12 3.12 -19.88 32.53
C ARG A 12 2.84 -21.25 31.92
N ALA A 13 2.77 -22.26 32.77
CA ALA A 13 2.60 -23.64 32.37
C ALA A 13 1.92 -24.41 33.49
N THR A 14 1.17 -25.43 33.11
CA THR A 14 0.48 -26.36 34.00
C THR A 14 1.23 -27.69 34.00
N ILE A 15 1.53 -28.24 35.17
CA ILE A 15 2.20 -29.55 35.29
C ILE A 15 1.16 -30.63 34.99
N LEU A 16 1.47 -31.52 34.05
CA LEU A 16 0.61 -32.64 33.68
C LEU A 16 1.01 -33.91 34.43
N GLU A 17 2.28 -34.29 34.34
CA GLU A 17 2.79 -35.54 34.90
C GLU A 17 4.21 -35.37 35.45
N PHE A 18 4.55 -36.10 36.50
CA PHE A 18 5.91 -36.19 37.02
C PHE A 18 6.63 -37.39 36.41
N LEU A 19 7.80 -37.15 35.82
CA LEU A 19 8.65 -38.20 35.27
C LEU A 19 9.76 -38.49 36.29
N GLY A 20 9.44 -39.32 37.28
CA GLY A 20 10.30 -39.59 38.43
C GLY A 20 10.53 -38.36 39.31
N ASP A 21 11.69 -38.28 39.96
CA ASP A 21 11.95 -37.29 41.00
C ASP A 21 12.59 -35.99 40.48
N VAL A 22 13.05 -35.97 39.23
CA VAL A 22 13.91 -34.90 38.71
C VAL A 22 13.24 -34.08 37.61
N SER A 23 12.31 -34.68 36.86
CA SER A 23 11.65 -34.04 35.72
C SER A 23 10.13 -34.16 35.76
N CYS A 24 9.47 -33.28 35.00
CA CYS A 24 8.02 -33.24 34.85
C CYS A 24 7.64 -32.82 33.43
N VAL A 25 6.47 -33.25 32.98
CA VAL A 25 5.84 -32.84 31.74
C VAL A 25 4.95 -31.64 32.04
N VAL A 26 5.14 -30.54 31.32
CA VAL A 26 4.39 -29.29 31.50
C VAL A 26 3.70 -28.90 30.19
N ASN A 27 2.48 -28.37 30.26
CA ASN A 27 1.80 -27.73 29.13
C ASN A 27 1.88 -26.20 29.26
N PHE A 28 2.35 -25.52 28.22
CA PHE A 28 2.46 -24.06 28.20
C PHE A 28 1.14 -23.38 27.79
N ASP A 29 0.52 -22.64 28.72
CA ASP A 29 -0.79 -21.99 28.55
C ASP A 29 -0.91 -21.09 27.30
N MET A 30 0.20 -20.47 26.85
CA MET A 30 0.19 -19.54 25.71
C MET A 30 0.31 -20.23 24.34
N TYR A 31 0.79 -21.48 24.32
CA TYR A 31 1.17 -22.17 23.09
C TYR A 31 0.47 -23.53 22.94
N ASP A 32 -0.21 -24.02 23.98
CA ASP A 32 -0.80 -25.36 24.08
C ASP A 32 0.16 -26.46 23.61
N THR A 33 1.44 -26.27 23.92
CA THR A 33 2.52 -27.21 23.62
C THR A 33 3.03 -27.82 24.91
N THR A 34 3.20 -29.14 24.91
CA THR A 34 3.84 -29.87 26.00
C THR A 34 5.35 -29.91 25.85
N ASP A 35 6.09 -29.74 26.95
CA ASP A 35 7.55 -29.88 27.00
C ASP A 35 7.97 -30.58 28.30
N VAL A 36 9.17 -31.13 28.33
CA VAL A 36 9.75 -31.76 29.52
C VAL A 36 10.62 -30.73 30.24
N CYS A 37 10.31 -30.45 31.51
CA CYS A 37 11.03 -29.49 32.33
C CYS A 37 11.60 -30.16 33.59
N GLN A 38 12.80 -29.76 33.98
CA GLN A 38 13.42 -30.21 35.23
C GLN A 38 12.79 -29.48 36.43
N LEU A 39 12.59 -30.17 37.56
CA LEU A 39 11.98 -29.58 38.76
C LEU A 39 12.77 -28.37 39.28
N CYS A 40 14.10 -28.40 39.18
CA CYS A 40 14.98 -27.28 39.56
C CYS A 40 14.77 -26.01 38.73
N HIS A 41 14.10 -26.11 37.58
CA HIS A 41 13.77 -25.01 36.68
C HIS A 41 12.30 -24.60 36.76
N LEU A 42 11.53 -25.09 37.74
CA LEU A 42 10.20 -24.59 38.02
C LEU A 42 10.27 -23.37 38.93
N LYS A 43 9.42 -22.38 38.63
CA LYS A 43 9.23 -21.19 39.47
C LYS A 43 7.77 -21.09 39.91
N PRO A 44 7.50 -20.60 41.14
CA PRO A 44 6.14 -20.38 41.59
C PRO A 44 5.40 -19.43 40.63
N VAL A 45 4.12 -19.70 40.38
CA VAL A 45 3.27 -18.79 39.61
C VAL A 45 2.90 -17.62 40.51
N THR A 46 3.68 -16.54 40.44
CA THR A 46 3.31 -15.28 41.07
C THR A 46 2.26 -14.59 40.20
N THR A 47 1.13 -14.21 40.80
CA THR A 47 0.08 -13.38 40.16
C THR A 47 0.58 -11.98 39.78
N VAL A 48 1.75 -11.61 40.29
CA VAL A 48 2.47 -10.40 39.92
C VAL A 48 3.19 -10.65 38.59
N THR A 49 2.71 -10.04 37.52
CA THR A 49 3.39 -10.02 36.22
C THR A 49 4.84 -9.57 36.43
N PRO A 50 5.87 -10.36 36.04
CA PRO A 50 7.23 -9.89 36.12
C PRO A 50 7.37 -8.70 35.16
N ILE A 51 7.66 -7.52 35.70
CA ILE A 51 8.07 -6.36 34.91
C ILE A 51 9.40 -6.76 34.27
N VAL A 52 9.34 -7.28 33.04
CA VAL A 52 10.53 -7.53 32.24
C VAL A 52 11.16 -6.16 32.01
N LYS A 53 12.18 -5.83 32.81
CA LYS A 53 13.04 -4.67 32.60
C LYS A 53 13.83 -4.90 31.31
N LYS A 54 13.17 -4.71 30.16
CA LYS A 54 13.84 -4.71 28.86
C LYS A 54 14.94 -3.66 28.95
N LYS A 55 16.20 -4.05 28.69
CA LYS A 55 17.32 -3.10 28.65
C LYS A 55 16.95 -1.98 27.68
N LYS A 56 16.91 -0.72 28.15
CA LYS A 56 16.49 0.47 27.36
C LYS A 56 17.16 0.53 25.97
N HIS A 57 18.38 0.03 25.85
CA HIS A 57 19.14 -0.03 24.60
C HIS A 57 18.46 -0.87 23.49
N ASP A 58 17.99 -2.09 23.80
CA ASP A 58 17.38 -3.01 22.83
C ASP A 58 16.00 -2.51 22.35
N THR A 59 15.31 -1.70 23.16
CA THR A 59 14.05 -1.08 22.74
C THR A 59 14.25 0.05 21.73
N LYS A 60 15.35 0.82 21.85
CA LYS A 60 15.66 1.92 20.94
C LYS A 60 16.12 1.42 19.58
N SER A 61 17.01 0.43 19.55
CA SER A 61 17.50 -0.17 18.29
C SER A 61 16.34 -0.77 17.47
N ARG A 62 15.48 -1.57 18.10
CA ARG A 62 14.28 -2.14 17.45
C ARG A 62 13.31 -1.06 16.95
N ALA A 63 13.15 0.05 17.67
CA ALA A 63 12.29 1.15 17.24
C ALA A 63 12.85 1.85 15.99
N ILE A 64 14.17 2.05 15.91
CA ILE A 64 14.85 2.65 14.75
C ILE A 64 14.70 1.72 13.53
N GLU A 65 14.94 0.43 13.71
CA GLU A 65 14.80 -0.57 12.64
C GLU A 65 13.37 -0.62 12.09
N LYS A 66 12.35 -0.66 12.96
CA LYS A 66 10.94 -0.58 12.56
C LYS A 66 10.63 0.69 11.76
N LYS A 67 11.18 1.84 12.16
CA LYS A 67 11.01 3.11 11.41
C LYS A 67 11.66 3.04 10.03
N LYS A 68 12.86 2.44 9.91
CA LYS A 68 13.54 2.24 8.62
C LYS A 68 12.71 1.35 7.69
N ILE A 69 12.25 0.20 8.17
CA ILE A 69 11.41 -0.72 7.40
C ILE A 69 10.13 -0.04 6.93
N LYS A 70 9.46 0.72 7.81
CA LYS A 70 8.25 1.47 7.45
C LYS A 70 8.50 2.49 6.33
N LYS A 71 9.60 3.25 6.40
CA LYS A 71 9.98 4.20 5.36
C LYS A 71 10.26 3.51 4.03
N GLN A 72 10.99 2.40 4.05
CA GLN A 72 11.32 1.64 2.84
C GLN A 72 10.06 1.09 2.15
N ARG A 73 9.10 0.57 2.91
CA ARG A 73 7.81 0.10 2.36
C ARG A 73 6.98 1.21 1.74
N LEU A 74 6.99 2.41 2.33
CA LEU A 74 6.30 3.56 1.76
C LEU A 74 6.93 3.99 0.43
N LEU A 75 8.27 4.06 0.38
CA LEU A 75 8.99 4.39 -0.86
C LEU A 75 8.73 3.36 -1.96
N GLN A 76 8.72 2.07 -1.63
CA GLN A 76 8.39 1.01 -2.59
C GLN A 76 6.97 1.18 -3.15
N ARG A 77 5.99 1.50 -2.29
CA ARG A 77 4.61 1.74 -2.71
C ARG A 77 4.50 2.94 -3.66
N GLU A 78 5.23 4.02 -3.40
CA GLU A 78 5.24 5.20 -4.28
C GLU A 78 5.80 4.85 -5.67
N VAL A 79 6.92 4.10 -5.72
CA VAL A 79 7.51 3.64 -6.98
C VAL A 79 6.58 2.70 -7.74
N GLU A 80 5.88 1.80 -7.06
CA GLU A 80 4.89 0.91 -7.69
C GLU A 80 3.72 1.69 -8.31
N ILE A 81 3.22 2.70 -7.60
CA ILE A 81 2.15 3.59 -8.09
C ILE A 81 2.64 4.38 -9.31
N GLU A 82 3.84 4.94 -9.27
CA GLU A 82 4.42 5.69 -10.40
C GLU A 82 4.62 4.80 -11.63
N SER A 83 5.13 3.59 -11.45
CA SER A 83 5.26 2.60 -12.54
C SER A 83 3.91 2.23 -13.14
N PHE A 84 2.87 2.06 -12.31
CA PHE A 84 1.52 1.78 -12.79
C PHE A 84 0.94 2.95 -13.60
N CYS A 85 1.05 4.17 -13.08
CA CYS A 85 0.63 5.38 -13.77
C CYS A 85 1.36 5.57 -15.11
N GLU A 86 2.67 5.30 -15.16
CA GLU A 86 3.45 5.39 -16.39
C GLU A 86 3.03 4.36 -17.45
N LYS A 87 2.74 3.12 -17.03
CA LYS A 87 2.20 2.08 -17.93
C LYS A 87 0.85 2.49 -18.50
N GLU A 88 -0.04 3.04 -17.68
CA GLU A 88 -1.35 3.51 -18.13
C GLU A 88 -1.23 4.70 -19.09
N LYS A 89 -0.39 5.69 -18.76
CA LYS A 89 -0.07 6.82 -19.64
C LYS A 89 0.45 6.33 -20.99
N ASN A 90 1.40 5.40 -20.99
CA ASN A 90 1.94 4.82 -22.22
C ASN A 90 0.88 4.04 -23.01
N ARG A 91 -0.01 3.32 -22.34
CA ARG A 91 -1.16 2.64 -22.97
C ARG A 91 -2.07 3.65 -23.68
N TRP A 92 -2.42 4.76 -23.03
CA TRP A 92 -3.23 5.82 -23.62
C TRP A 92 -2.54 6.55 -24.77
N LEU A 93 -1.24 6.84 -24.62
CA LEU A 93 -0.44 7.44 -25.70
C LEU A 93 -0.38 6.52 -26.92
N ASN A 94 -0.18 5.22 -26.72
CA ASN A 94 -0.15 4.24 -27.81
C ASN A 94 -1.51 4.07 -28.47
N PHE A 95 -2.60 4.05 -27.70
CA PHE A 95 -3.97 4.06 -28.23
C PHE A 95 -4.22 5.30 -29.09
N SER A 96 -3.87 6.49 -28.58
CA SER A 96 -4.02 7.76 -29.31
C SER A 96 -3.20 7.76 -30.62
N LYS A 97 -1.93 7.36 -30.58
CA LYS A 97 -1.08 7.24 -31.78
C LYS A 97 -1.70 6.28 -32.82
N LYS A 98 -2.30 5.18 -32.39
CA LYS A 98 -2.98 4.22 -33.28
C LYS A 98 -4.21 4.84 -33.95
N MET A 99 -5.00 5.62 -33.21
CA MET A 99 -6.16 6.34 -33.75
C MET A 99 -5.77 7.41 -34.78
N ILE A 100 -4.70 8.18 -34.50
CA ILE A 100 -4.19 9.22 -35.42
C ILE A 100 -3.71 8.59 -36.74
N LYS A 101 -2.96 7.47 -36.69
CA LYS A 101 -2.48 6.76 -37.89
C LYS A 101 -3.59 6.24 -38.80
N THR A 102 -4.78 5.97 -38.25
CA THR A 102 -5.93 5.47 -39.00
C THR A 102 -6.71 6.62 -39.68
N GLY A 103 -6.28 7.88 -39.54
CA GLY A 103 -6.86 9.05 -40.21
C GLY A 103 -8.23 9.48 -39.68
N LYS A 104 -8.80 8.77 -38.70
CA LYS A 104 -10.17 8.99 -38.20
C LYS A 104 -10.30 10.23 -37.31
N THR A 105 -9.22 10.72 -36.70
CA THR A 105 -9.23 11.95 -35.87
C THR A 105 -7.87 12.66 -35.91
N LYS A 106 -7.80 13.85 -36.52
CA LYS A 106 -6.55 14.64 -36.65
C LYS A 106 -6.17 15.43 -35.38
N LYS A 107 -7.14 15.77 -34.51
CA LYS A 107 -6.92 16.46 -33.22
C LYS A 107 -7.86 15.86 -32.15
N SER A 108 -7.39 15.73 -30.91
CA SER A 108 -8.20 15.24 -29.78
C SER A 108 -9.31 16.26 -29.45
N ILE A 109 -10.51 15.79 -29.10
CA ILE A 109 -11.61 16.66 -28.64
C ILE A 109 -11.32 17.36 -27.30
N PHE A 110 -10.34 16.85 -26.55
CA PHE A 110 -9.84 17.47 -25.32
C PHE A 110 -8.56 18.28 -25.56
N ALA A 111 -8.09 18.38 -26.82
CA ALA A 111 -6.89 19.15 -27.10
C ALA A 111 -7.16 20.64 -26.83
N SER A 112 -6.21 21.24 -26.11
CA SER A 112 -5.87 22.66 -26.20
C SER A 112 -6.05 23.20 -27.64
N PRO A 113 -7.04 24.05 -27.98
CA PRO A 113 -7.00 24.74 -29.26
C PRO A 113 -5.72 25.55 -29.36
N GLU A 114 -5.03 25.39 -30.47
CA GLU A 114 -3.76 26.07 -30.78
C GLU A 114 -3.99 27.57 -31.06
N ALA A 115 -5.20 27.91 -31.50
CA ALA A 115 -5.69 29.27 -31.65
C ALA A 115 -6.48 29.71 -30.41
N LEU A 116 -6.32 30.98 -30.02
CA LEU A 116 -7.06 31.61 -28.91
C LEU A 116 -8.59 31.56 -29.13
N ASP A 117 -9.05 31.45 -30.38
CA ASP A 117 -10.44 31.51 -30.82
C ASP A 117 -11.28 30.23 -30.53
N GLY A 118 -10.71 29.20 -29.90
CA GLY A 118 -11.43 27.94 -29.63
C GLY A 118 -11.47 27.51 -28.15
N ARG A 119 -10.77 28.22 -27.26
CA ARG A 119 -10.56 27.75 -25.87
C ARG A 119 -11.81 27.97 -25.02
N VAL A 120 -12.47 26.87 -24.64
CA VAL A 120 -13.61 26.88 -23.71
C VAL A 120 -13.18 27.49 -22.37
N GLY A 121 -13.88 28.54 -21.91
CA GLY A 121 -13.54 29.30 -20.70
C GLY A 121 -12.78 30.61 -20.93
N VAL A 122 -12.34 30.90 -22.17
CA VAL A 122 -12.00 32.27 -22.56
C VAL A 122 -13.32 32.98 -22.83
N GLY A 123 -13.85 33.62 -21.80
CA GLY A 123 -15.06 34.42 -21.92
C GLY A 123 -14.89 35.44 -23.04
N THR A 124 -15.95 35.63 -23.82
CA THR A 124 -16.13 36.75 -24.77
C THR A 124 -16.19 38.12 -24.07
N CYS A 125 -15.63 38.23 -22.86
CA CYS A 125 -15.58 39.43 -22.05
C CYS A 125 -14.52 40.37 -22.64
N GLY A 126 -14.83 41.03 -23.76
CA GLY A 126 -14.01 42.10 -24.32
C GLY A 126 -13.97 42.23 -25.84
N ILE A 127 -14.52 41.30 -26.62
CA ILE A 127 -14.56 41.42 -28.09
C ILE A 127 -16.02 41.50 -28.51
N GLY A 128 -16.54 42.72 -28.58
CA GLY A 128 -17.88 42.99 -29.07
C GLY A 128 -18.01 42.63 -30.55
N GLY A 129 -19.09 41.93 -30.90
CA GLY A 129 -19.65 42.00 -32.26
C GLY A 129 -19.96 40.70 -33.02
N LYS A 130 -19.69 39.49 -32.48
CA LYS A 130 -20.04 38.25 -33.20
C LYS A 130 -20.88 37.28 -32.34
N PRO A 131 -22.11 36.93 -32.76
CA PRO A 131 -22.93 35.97 -32.03
C PRO A 131 -22.32 34.56 -32.10
N MET A 132 -22.32 33.92 -30.94
CA MET A 132 -22.01 32.52 -30.74
C MET A 132 -23.01 31.69 -31.55
N THR A 133 -22.53 31.01 -32.59
CA THR A 133 -23.27 30.17 -33.56
C THR A 133 -23.91 30.89 -34.76
N LYS A 134 -23.19 30.90 -35.89
CA LYS A 134 -23.80 30.75 -37.22
C LYS A 134 -23.13 29.57 -37.91
N PHE A 135 -23.82 28.43 -37.93
CA PHE A 135 -23.45 27.32 -38.81
C PHE A 135 -23.72 27.76 -40.24
N THR A 136 -22.69 27.87 -41.08
CA THR A 136 -22.87 27.88 -42.53
C THR A 136 -23.26 26.47 -42.94
N VAL A 137 -24.57 26.21 -43.03
CA VAL A 137 -25.08 25.04 -43.74
C VAL A 137 -24.68 25.24 -45.20
N LEU A 138 -23.61 24.58 -45.63
CA LEU A 138 -23.26 24.45 -47.05
C LEU A 138 -24.38 23.65 -47.71
N ASN A 139 -25.41 24.35 -48.17
CA ASN A 139 -26.46 23.76 -48.97
C ASN A 139 -25.87 23.55 -50.38
N ASN A 140 -25.38 22.34 -50.66
CA ASN A 140 -24.96 21.93 -51.98
C ASN A 140 -26.20 21.81 -52.88
N SER A 141 -26.71 22.93 -53.39
CA SER A 141 -27.61 22.94 -54.54
C SER A 141 -26.74 22.69 -55.78
N SER A 142 -26.62 21.42 -56.13
CA SER A 142 -26.10 20.96 -57.41
C SER A 142 -26.94 21.59 -58.53
N LYS A 143 -26.28 22.35 -59.41
CA LYS A 143 -26.85 22.78 -60.70
C LYS A 143 -27.37 21.54 -61.44
N LYS A 144 -28.64 21.56 -61.79
CA LYS A 144 -29.18 20.78 -62.90
C LYS A 144 -30.04 21.70 -63.76
N GLN A 145 -29.63 21.72 -65.04
CA GLN A 145 -30.22 22.35 -66.23
C GLN A 145 -29.99 23.86 -66.38
#